data_AF-A0A932GN76-F1
#
_entry.id   AF-A0A932GN76-F1
#
_cell.length_a   1.000
_cell.length_b   1.000
_cell.length_c   1.000
_cell.angle_alpha   90.00
_cell.angle_beta   90.00
_cell.angle_gamma   90.00
#
_symmetry.space_group_name_H-M   'P 1'
#
loop_
_entity.id
_entity.type
_entity.pdbx_description
1 polymer ?
#
loop_
_entity_poly.entity_id
_entity_poly.type
_entity_poly.pdbx_seq_one_letter_code
_entity_poly.pdbx_strand_id
1 'polypeptide(L)'
;MRNTDKQIDPLPEEFVSEDEAAEFWNTHSITDYEEFLEPMSLDVDLKRRHFEIEIDEESFLALRASARKHRKPVKQLASEFLKEKLTTG
;
A
#
# COMPACT_ATOMS: atom_id res chain seq x y z
N MET A 1 -10.71 -15.04 5.21
CA MET A 1 -11.81 -15.90 5.71
C MET A 1 -13.04 -15.03 5.79
N ARG A 2 -14.13 -15.36 5.08
CA ARG A 2 -15.40 -14.64 5.21
C ARG A 2 -15.89 -14.81 6.65
N ASN A 3 -16.16 -13.71 7.33
CA ASN A 3 -16.77 -13.76 8.65
C ASN A 3 -18.27 -14.01 8.44
N THR A 4 -18.68 -15.27 8.52
CA THR A 4 -20.05 -15.72 8.24
C THR A 4 -21.08 -15.24 9.26
N ASP A 5 -20.64 -14.63 10.37
CA ASP A 5 -21.51 -14.06 11.41
C ASP A 5 -21.74 -12.54 11.26
N LYS A 6 -21.17 -11.89 10.22
CA LYS A 6 -21.39 -10.46 9.99
C LYS A 6 -22.76 -10.26 9.33
N GLN A 7 -23.65 -9.51 9.99
CA GLN A 7 -24.87 -9.02 9.37
C GLN A 7 -24.49 -7.95 8.34
N ILE A 8 -24.78 -8.21 7.07
CA ILE A 8 -24.52 -7.30 5.94
C ILE A 8 -25.86 -6.63 5.61
N ASP A 9 -25.89 -5.30 5.66
CA ASP A 9 -27.07 -4.54 5.25
C ASP A 9 -27.29 -4.70 3.74
N PRO A 10 -28.54 -4.72 3.24
CA PRO A 10 -28.80 -4.88 1.82
C PRO A 10 -28.31 -3.66 1.02
N LEU A 11 -27.77 -3.91 -0.17
CA LEU A 11 -27.43 -2.84 -1.10
C LEU A 11 -28.72 -2.20 -1.64
N PRO A 12 -28.88 -0.86 -1.58
CA PRO A 12 -30.03 -0.18 -2.17
C PRO A 12 -30.08 -0.39 -3.70
N GLU A 13 -31.28 -0.46 -4.27
CA GLU A 13 -31.45 -0.54 -5.73
C GLU A 13 -30.92 0.74 -6.42
N GLU A 14 -31.17 1.90 -5.82
CA GLU A 14 -30.66 3.19 -6.25
C GLU A 14 -30.32 4.06 -5.03
N PHE A 15 -29.28 4.89 -5.13
CA PHE A 15 -29.01 5.95 -4.17
C PHE A 15 -29.73 7.23 -4.61
N VAL A 16 -30.34 7.94 -3.66
CA VAL A 16 -31.08 9.19 -3.92
C VAL A 16 -30.11 10.34 -4.24
N SER A 17 -28.88 10.28 -3.73
CA SER A 17 -27.82 11.24 -4.03
C SER A 17 -26.41 10.62 -3.93
N GLU A 18 -25.41 11.32 -4.49
CA GLU A 18 -24.00 10.95 -4.33
C GLU A 18 -23.55 11.00 -2.85
N ASP A 19 -24.07 11.96 -2.08
CA ASP A 19 -23.76 12.07 -0.64
C ASP A 19 -24.26 10.86 0.15
N GLU A 20 -25.45 10.33 -0.19
CA GLU A 20 -25.98 9.11 0.44
C GLU A 20 -25.12 7.89 0.09
N ALA A 21 -24.70 7.76 -1.17
CA ALA A 21 -23.79 6.70 -1.58
C ALA A 21 -22.45 6.79 -0.82
N ALA A 22 -21.91 8.00 -0.63
CA ALA A 22 -20.68 8.20 0.12
C ALA A 22 -20.83 7.79 1.59
N GLU A 23 -21.91 8.19 2.25
CA GLU A 23 -22.19 7.81 3.65
C GLU A 23 -22.36 6.29 3.81
N PHE A 24 -23.03 5.64 2.85
CA PHE A 24 -23.15 4.19 2.84
C PHE A 24 -21.77 3.51 2.76
N TRP A 25 -20.93 3.90 1.78
CA TRP A 25 -19.62 3.29 1.58
C TRP A 25 -18.55 3.67 2.62
N ASN A 26 -18.78 4.68 3.46
CA ASN A 26 -17.91 4.98 4.60
C ASN A 26 -17.92 3.87 5.65
N THR A 27 -19.00 3.10 5.74
CA THR A 27 -19.20 2.04 6.75
C THR A 27 -19.24 0.64 6.17
N HIS A 28 -19.48 0.52 4.85
CA HIS A 28 -19.61 -0.74 4.14
C HIS A 28 -18.40 -1.06 3.26
N SER A 29 -18.04 -2.35 3.15
CA SER A 29 -16.98 -2.80 2.24
C SER A 29 -17.58 -3.31 0.94
N ILE A 30 -17.00 -2.92 -0.20
CA ILE A 30 -17.40 -3.45 -1.52
C ILE A 30 -17.27 -4.98 -1.60
N THR A 31 -16.35 -5.57 -0.83
CA THR A 31 -16.14 -7.03 -0.76
C THR A 31 -17.31 -7.77 -0.10
N ASP A 32 -18.18 -7.07 0.61
CA ASP A 32 -19.37 -7.66 1.24
C ASP A 32 -20.51 -7.86 0.21
N TYR A 33 -20.38 -7.29 -1.00
CA TYR A 33 -21.39 -7.28 -2.07
C TYR A 33 -20.88 -7.93 -3.37
N GLU A 34 -19.99 -8.93 -3.26
CA GLU A 34 -19.37 -9.62 -4.41
C GLU A 34 -20.37 -10.18 -5.43
N GLU A 35 -21.59 -10.53 -5.01
CA GLU A 35 -22.65 -11.05 -5.88
C GLU A 35 -23.18 -10.01 -6.89
N PHE A 36 -22.99 -8.72 -6.62
CA PHE A 36 -23.34 -7.61 -7.51
C PHE A 36 -22.16 -7.18 -8.41
N LEU A 37 -20.99 -7.80 -8.25
CA LEU A 37 -19.79 -7.46 -9.01
C LEU A 37 -19.61 -8.43 -10.19
N GLU A 38 -19.18 -7.88 -11.32
CA GLU A 38 -18.77 -8.69 -12.47
C GLU A 38 -17.28 -9.06 -12.36
N PRO A 39 -16.89 -10.30 -12.69
CA PRO A 39 -15.49 -10.71 -12.66
C PRO A 39 -14.67 -9.94 -13.69
N MET A 40 -13.62 -9.26 -13.24
CA MET A 40 -12.66 -8.57 -14.10
C MET A 40 -11.26 -9.17 -13.97
N SER A 41 -10.56 -9.35 -15.10
CA SER A 41 -9.16 -9.77 -15.10
C SER A 41 -8.24 -8.56 -14.95
N LEU A 42 -7.51 -8.49 -13.84
CA LEU A 42 -6.45 -7.49 -13.62
C LEU A 42 -5.08 -8.17 -13.75
N ASP A 43 -4.29 -7.73 -14.72
CA ASP A 43 -2.88 -8.11 -14.82
C ASP A 43 -2.02 -7.06 -14.09
N VAL A 44 -1.43 -7.44 -12.96
CA VAL A 44 -0.53 -6.59 -12.18
C VAL A 44 0.89 -7.10 -12.36
N ASP A 45 1.66 -6.42 -13.20
CA ASP A 45 3.09 -6.66 -13.33
C ASP A 45 3.86 -5.98 -12.18
N LEU A 46 4.06 -6.72 -11.08
CA LEU A 46 4.89 -6.33 -9.94
C LEU A 46 6.39 -6.38 -10.31
N LYS A 47 6.84 -5.41 -11.12
CA LYS A 47 8.20 -5.35 -11.70
C LYS A 47 9.34 -5.26 -10.68
N ARG A 48 9.10 -4.86 -9.44
CA ARG A 48 10.16 -4.63 -8.44
C ARG A 48 9.72 -5.08 -7.05
N ARG A 49 10.52 -5.97 -6.45
CA ARG A 49 10.42 -6.27 -5.02
C ARG A 49 11.04 -5.11 -4.25
N HIS A 50 10.26 -4.52 -3.36
CA HIS A 50 10.78 -3.60 -2.35
C HIS A 50 11.05 -4.41 -1.09
N PHE A 51 12.23 -4.19 -0.51
CA PHE A 51 12.61 -4.77 0.76
C PHE A 51 12.71 -3.63 1.76
N GLU A 52 12.06 -3.77 2.90
CA GLU A 52 12.09 -2.83 4.00
C GLU A 52 12.91 -3.44 5.14
N ILE A 53 13.74 -2.62 5.76
CA ILE A 53 14.52 -2.97 6.95
C ILE A 53 14.35 -1.84 7.95
N GLU A 54 14.23 -2.20 9.22
CA GLU A 54 14.29 -1.23 10.30
C GLU A 54 15.74 -0.75 10.47
N ILE A 55 15.89 0.56 10.69
CA ILE A 55 17.15 1.21 11.02
C ILE A 55 16.89 2.19 12.15
N ASP A 56 17.90 2.43 12.98
CA ASP A 56 17.80 3.42 14.05
C ASP A 56 17.68 4.86 13.49
N GLU A 57 17.13 5.75 14.31
CA GLU A 57 16.88 7.14 13.92
C GLU A 57 18.17 7.88 13.54
N GLU A 58 19.25 7.68 14.28
CA GLU A 58 20.53 8.34 14.05
C GLU A 58 21.09 7.95 12.67
N SER A 59 21.10 6.65 12.37
CA SER A 59 21.47 6.12 11.05
C SER A 59 20.62 6.71 9.93
N PHE A 60 19.31 6.81 10.11
CA PHE A 60 18.42 7.38 9.10
C PHE A 60 18.69 8.87 8.87
N LEU A 61 18.87 9.66 9.93
CA LEU A 61 19.17 11.09 9.83
C LEU A 61 20.51 11.34 9.12
N ALA A 62 21.54 10.57 9.46
CA ALA A 62 22.85 10.63 8.81
C ALA A 62 22.75 10.27 7.31
N LEU A 63 22.04 9.18 6.98
CA LEU A 63 21.80 8.76 5.61
C LEU A 63 21.05 9.84 4.82
N ARG A 64 20.02 10.45 5.41
CA ARG A 64 19.23 11.52 4.77
C ARG A 64 20.08 12.77 4.49
N ALA A 65 20.91 13.19 5.44
CA ALA A 65 21.82 14.31 5.25
C ALA A 65 22.83 14.03 4.12
N SER A 66 23.39 12.82 4.09
CA SER A 66 24.31 12.39 3.03
C SER A 66 23.61 12.33 1.66
N ALA A 67 22.40 11.78 1.59
CA ALA A 67 21.60 11.70 0.37
C ALA A 67 21.33 13.09 -0.24
N ARG A 68 21.00 14.08 0.61
CA ARG A 68 20.82 15.49 0.20
C ARG A 68 22.10 16.09 -0.37
N LYS A 69 23.25 15.86 0.29
CA LYS A 69 24.56 16.34 -0.18
C LYS A 69 24.92 15.77 -1.55
N HIS A 70 24.63 14.49 -1.79
CA HIS A 70 24.90 13.80 -3.06
C HIS A 70 23.78 13.97 -4.10
N ARG A 71 22.68 14.69 -3.79
CA ARG A 71 21.49 14.84 -4.63
C ARG A 71 20.92 13.50 -5.12
N LYS A 72 20.95 12.49 -4.26
CA LYS A 72 20.43 11.14 -4.54
C LYS A 72 19.22 10.83 -3.65
N PRO A 73 18.28 9.98 -4.11
CA PRO A 73 17.26 9.40 -3.23
C PRO A 73 17.89 8.61 -2.08
N VAL A 74 17.32 8.70 -0.88
CA VAL A 74 17.78 7.99 0.32
C VAL A 74 17.91 6.48 0.07
N LYS A 75 16.90 5.86 -0.57
CA LYS A 75 16.91 4.43 -0.94
C LYS A 75 18.06 4.03 -1.86
N GLN A 76 18.44 4.92 -2.78
CA GLN A 76 19.53 4.66 -3.71
C GLN A 76 20.86 4.68 -2.96
N LEU A 77 21.09 5.72 -2.13
CA LEU A 77 22.32 5.82 -1.36
C LEU A 77 22.47 4.68 -0.35
N ALA A 78 21.38 4.28 0.32
CA ALA A 78 21.36 3.12 1.21
C ALA A 78 21.80 1.84 0.47
N SER A 79 21.22 1.60 -0.71
CA SER A 79 21.55 0.42 -1.52
C SER A 79 23.01 0.44 -1.99
N GLU A 80 23.56 1.60 -2.34
CA GLU A 80 24.96 1.77 -2.73
C GLU A 80 25.90 1.43 -1.55
N PHE A 81 25.61 1.95 -0.34
CA PHE A 81 26.40 1.66 0.86
C PHE A 81 26.34 0.17 1.25
N LEU A 82 25.16 -0.43 1.23
CA LEU A 82 25.01 -1.86 1.51
C LEU A 82 25.80 -2.70 0.51
N LYS A 83 25.76 -2.36 -0.79
CA LYS A 83 26.55 -3.06 -1.81
C LYS A 83 28.06 -2.90 -1.57
N GLU A 84 28.53 -1.68 -1.30
CA GLU A 84 29.95 -1.44 -1.04
C GLU A 84 30.47 -2.30 0.14
N LYS A 85 29.72 -2.37 1.23
CA LYS A 85 30.15 -3.10 2.44
C LYS A 85 29.95 -4.60 2.36
N LEU A 86 28.92 -5.08 1.67
CA LEU A 86 28.58 -6.50 1.62
C LEU A 86 29.19 -7.26 0.42
N THR A 87 29.64 -6.56 -0.62
CA THR A 87 30.28 -7.20 -1.80
C THR A 87 31.79 -7.42 -1.60
N THR A 88 32.39 -6.83 -0.56
CA THR A 88 33.82 -7.01 -0.22
C THR A 88 34.05 -8.26 0.68
N GLY A 89 33.16 -9.26 0.60
CA GLY A 89 33.22 -10.50 1.38
C GLY A 89 33.58 -11.71 0.54
#